data_AF-A0A924MCD8-F1
#
_entry.id   AF-A0A924MCD8-F1
#
_cell.length_a   1.000
_cell.length_b   1.000
_cell.length_c   1.000
_cell.angle_alpha   90.00
_cell.angle_beta   90.00
_cell.angle_gamma   90.00
#
_symmetry.space_group_name_H-M   'P 1'
#
loop_
_entity.id
_entity.type
_entity.pdbx_description
1 polymer ?
#
loop_
_entity_poly.entity_id
_entity_poly.type
_entity_poly.pdbx_seq_one_letter_code
_entity_poly.pdbx_strand_id
1 'polypeptide(L)'
;MAKGIVQSIIKTIVTVITVLVIIAFLHTCLVPFLSPTEFWWVGFAGLAAPYLILSLSFCIIFWLFSKPKWALLPLVILFIGYKQIAVVFAYNFKNTFNQVENDKSLRIINWNVQSFNGLTTNKLIKKLVPNDIIESIKKIEADVVCLQEFNNSSTEAGNNIGLFKTLFPYYYFSKDYKRNASNYFSGCIIFSKFPIIDSGKIEYPKAESLIFIDVLKGEDTIRIYTTHLQSFKFKKNDYDNIDKIKDQEEDALNASKNVFKKMKPAFKRRGIQADIVQVATSKSPYPTIVCGDFNDVPNSYTYFTIRGEKQDAFLKKGFGIGRSFISIAPTLRIDYILPDNSFEVLQFDMVDEGLSDHIMLVTDLKLKNN
;
A
#
# COMPACT_ATOMS: atom_id res chain seq x y z
N MET A 1 22.19 -48.71 -7.58
CA MET A 1 21.12 -48.37 -8.56
C MET A 1 20.06 -47.40 -8.00
N ALA A 2 19.46 -47.65 -6.84
CA ALA A 2 18.40 -46.80 -6.28
C ALA A 2 18.77 -45.31 -6.11
N LYS A 3 19.99 -44.99 -5.65
CA LYS A 3 20.46 -43.60 -5.46
C LYS A 3 20.50 -42.77 -6.74
N GLY A 4 20.82 -43.38 -7.89
CA GLY A 4 20.84 -42.70 -9.19
C GLY A 4 19.43 -42.45 -9.76
N ILE A 5 18.51 -43.38 -9.53
CA ILE A 5 17.10 -43.25 -9.95
C ILE A 5 16.42 -42.14 -9.16
N VAL A 6 16.59 -42.11 -7.83
CA VAL A 6 16.03 -41.05 -6.97
C VAL A 6 16.55 -39.67 -7.37
N GLN A 7 17.85 -39.53 -7.62
CA GLN A 7 18.44 -38.26 -8.09
C GLN A 7 17.89 -37.82 -9.46
N SER A 8 17.61 -38.77 -10.36
CA SER A 8 17.01 -38.48 -11.66
C SER A 8 15.56 -38.00 -11.54
N ILE A 9 14.78 -38.65 -10.68
CA ILE A 9 13.38 -38.28 -10.40
C ILE A 9 13.33 -36.88 -9.78
N ILE A 10 14.15 -36.58 -8.77
CA ILE A 10 14.21 -35.26 -8.13
C ILE A 10 14.54 -34.18 -9.17
N LYS A 11 15.56 -34.40 -10.02
CA LYS A 11 15.93 -33.45 -11.07
C LYS A 11 14.80 -33.23 -12.08
N THR A 12 14.02 -34.26 -12.38
CA THR A 12 12.87 -34.14 -13.29
C THR A 12 11.77 -33.30 -12.65
N ILE A 13 11.42 -33.58 -11.40
CA ILE A 13 10.41 -32.82 -10.64
C ILE A 13 10.83 -31.34 -10.54
N VAL A 14 12.07 -31.05 -10.13
CA VAL A 14 12.54 -29.66 -10.00
C VAL A 14 12.61 -28.95 -11.35
N THR A 15 12.90 -29.66 -12.45
CA THR A 15 12.80 -29.11 -13.81
C THR A 15 11.39 -28.64 -14.10
N VAL A 16 10.39 -29.49 -13.87
CA VAL A 16 8.98 -29.16 -14.09
C VAL A 16 8.57 -27.95 -13.23
N ILE A 17 8.92 -27.96 -11.94
CA ILE A 17 8.65 -26.83 -11.04
C ILE A 17 9.30 -25.55 -11.55
N THR A 18 10.58 -25.60 -11.96
CA THR A 18 11.30 -24.43 -12.47
C THR A 18 10.58 -23.84 -13.68
N VAL A 19 10.16 -24.67 -14.64
CA VAL A 19 9.44 -24.22 -15.83
C VAL A 19 8.08 -23.58 -15.46
N LEU A 20 7.32 -24.21 -14.56
CA LEU A 20 6.02 -23.67 -14.12
C LEU A 20 6.18 -22.32 -13.41
N VAL A 21 7.18 -22.19 -12.52
CA VAL A 21 7.47 -20.92 -11.82
C VAL A 21 7.92 -19.84 -12.81
N ILE A 22 8.74 -20.18 -13.81
CA ILE A 22 9.15 -19.25 -14.87
C ILE A 22 7.92 -18.72 -15.63
N ILE A 23 7.04 -19.61 -16.08
CA ILE A 23 5.83 -19.22 -16.82
C ILE A 23 4.96 -18.30 -15.96
N ALA A 24 4.74 -18.66 -14.69
CA ALA A 24 3.97 -17.85 -13.75
C ALA A 24 4.60 -16.45 -13.53
N PHE A 25 5.92 -16.37 -13.36
CA PHE A 25 6.61 -15.10 -13.15
C PHE A 25 6.63 -14.22 -14.41
N LEU A 26 6.76 -14.81 -15.60
CA LEU A 26 6.61 -14.09 -16.86
C LEU A 26 5.20 -13.50 -17.01
N HIS A 27 4.15 -14.21 -16.57
CA HIS A 27 2.80 -13.66 -16.48
C HIS A 27 2.73 -12.47 -15.51
N THR A 28 3.38 -12.54 -14.35
CA THR A 28 3.49 -11.39 -13.43
C THR A 28 4.14 -10.18 -14.09
N CYS A 29 5.12 -10.39 -14.97
CA CYS A 29 5.76 -9.28 -15.71
C CYS A 29 4.79 -8.52 -16.64
N LEU A 30 3.70 -9.16 -17.06
CA LEU A 30 2.67 -8.55 -17.91
C LEU A 30 1.59 -7.77 -17.12
N VAL A 31 1.51 -7.97 -15.80
CA VAL A 31 0.50 -7.34 -14.93
C VAL A 31 0.36 -5.82 -15.12
N PRO A 32 1.45 -5.02 -15.25
CA PRO A 32 1.33 -3.57 -15.44
C PRO A 32 0.56 -3.15 -16.69
N PHE A 33 0.44 -4.03 -17.69
CA PHE A 33 -0.16 -3.74 -18.98
C PHE A 33 -1.56 -4.33 -19.16
N LEU A 34 -2.05 -5.09 -18.17
CA LEU A 34 -3.30 -5.82 -18.24
C LEU A 34 -4.26 -5.27 -17.19
N SER A 35 -5.22 -4.45 -17.62
CA SER A 35 -6.22 -3.88 -16.71
C SER A 35 -7.02 -5.01 -16.03
N PRO A 36 -7.14 -5.02 -14.68
CA PRO A 36 -7.89 -6.03 -13.96
C PRO A 36 -9.41 -5.91 -14.20
N THR A 37 -9.89 -4.82 -14.81
CA THR A 37 -11.27 -4.65 -15.25
C THR A 37 -11.65 -5.73 -16.27
N GLU A 38 -10.74 -6.03 -17.19
CA GLU A 38 -10.86 -7.10 -18.20
C GLU A 38 -10.24 -8.40 -17.67
N PHE A 39 -8.98 -8.33 -17.23
CA PHE A 39 -8.15 -9.47 -16.85
C PHE A 39 -8.03 -9.63 -15.33
N TRP A 40 -9.14 -9.74 -14.61
CA TRP A 40 -9.17 -9.79 -13.13
C TRP A 40 -8.21 -10.79 -12.45
N TRP A 41 -7.79 -11.86 -13.16
CA TRP A 41 -6.86 -12.86 -12.63
C TRP A 41 -5.44 -12.29 -12.42
N VAL A 42 -5.08 -11.18 -13.08
CA VAL A 42 -3.78 -10.50 -12.91
C VAL A 42 -3.58 -9.96 -11.49
N GLY A 43 -4.69 -9.70 -10.76
CA GLY A 43 -4.62 -9.34 -9.34
C GLY A 43 -3.97 -10.45 -8.49
N PHE A 44 -4.20 -11.72 -8.83
CA PHE A 44 -3.55 -12.85 -8.15
C PHE A 44 -2.06 -12.98 -8.54
N ALA A 45 -1.72 -12.69 -9.81
CA ALA A 45 -0.33 -12.70 -10.25
C ALA A 45 0.52 -11.65 -9.53
N GLY A 46 -0.06 -10.48 -9.22
CA GLY A 46 0.57 -9.46 -8.37
C GLY A 46 0.83 -9.95 -6.94
N LEU A 47 -0.16 -10.60 -6.31
CA LEU A 47 -0.01 -11.18 -4.96
C LEU A 47 1.04 -12.31 -4.90
N ALA A 48 1.15 -13.11 -5.96
CA ALA A 48 2.09 -14.23 -6.04
C ALA A 48 3.55 -13.78 -6.29
N ALA A 49 3.75 -12.56 -6.79
CA ALA A 49 5.05 -12.06 -7.25
C ALA A 49 6.23 -12.25 -6.27
N PRO A 50 6.17 -11.83 -4.99
CA PRO A 50 7.29 -12.02 -4.06
C PRO A 50 7.65 -13.49 -3.84
N TYR A 51 6.65 -14.37 -3.83
CA TYR A 51 6.86 -15.82 -3.69
C TYR A 51 7.47 -16.43 -4.93
N LEU A 52 7.07 -16.00 -6.12
CA LEU A 52 7.66 -16.44 -7.39
C LEU A 52 9.12 -16.02 -7.52
N ILE A 53 9.47 -14.79 -7.11
CA ILE A 53 10.85 -14.31 -7.05
C ILE A 53 11.69 -15.20 -6.11
N LEU A 54 11.15 -15.51 -4.94
CA LEU A 54 11.81 -16.38 -3.97
C LEU A 54 11.97 -17.82 -4.50
N SER A 55 10.93 -18.38 -5.11
CA SER A 55 10.98 -19.71 -5.74
C SER A 55 12.01 -19.78 -6.86
N LEU A 56 12.12 -18.76 -7.72
CA LEU A 56 13.16 -18.68 -8.75
C LEU A 56 14.55 -18.60 -8.12
N SER A 57 14.71 -17.86 -7.02
CA SER A 57 15.97 -17.76 -6.29
C SER A 57 16.40 -19.13 -5.73
N PHE A 58 15.46 -19.89 -5.15
CA PHE A 58 15.72 -21.27 -4.73
C PHE A 58 16.05 -22.21 -5.90
N CYS A 59 15.37 -22.05 -7.05
CA CYS A 59 15.69 -22.83 -8.25
C CYS A 59 17.13 -22.54 -8.72
N ILE A 60 17.57 -21.27 -8.72
CA ILE A 60 18.95 -20.91 -9.06
C ILE A 60 19.92 -21.62 -8.13
N ILE A 61 19.74 -21.53 -6.81
CA ILE A 61 20.59 -22.18 -5.82
C ILE A 61 20.64 -23.70 -6.05
N PHE A 62 19.49 -24.36 -6.24
CA PHE A 62 19.44 -25.79 -6.51
C PHE A 62 20.21 -26.18 -7.77
N TRP A 63 20.02 -25.44 -8.87
CA TRP A 63 20.66 -25.74 -10.15
C TRP A 63 22.15 -25.45 -10.15
N LEU A 64 22.63 -24.47 -9.38
CA LEU A 64 24.06 -24.20 -9.21
C LEU A 64 24.81 -25.43 -8.67
N PHE A 65 24.20 -26.20 -7.75
CA PHE A 65 24.83 -27.42 -7.22
C PHE A 65 24.54 -28.68 -8.05
N SER A 66 23.42 -28.72 -8.77
CA SER A 66 22.98 -29.93 -9.48
C SER A 66 23.42 -30.00 -10.95
N LYS A 67 23.24 -28.89 -11.69
CA LYS A 67 23.57 -28.72 -13.12
C LYS A 67 23.74 -27.21 -13.40
N PRO A 68 24.92 -26.60 -13.17
CA PRO A 68 25.09 -25.15 -13.15
C PRO A 68 24.54 -24.40 -14.37
N LYS A 69 24.63 -24.99 -15.57
CA LYS A 69 24.07 -24.41 -16.81
C LYS A 69 22.56 -24.16 -16.74
N TRP A 70 21.81 -24.96 -15.98
CA TRP A 70 20.37 -24.78 -15.78
C TRP A 70 20.04 -23.61 -14.86
N ALA A 71 20.97 -23.14 -14.03
CA ALA A 71 20.76 -21.98 -13.17
C ALA A 71 20.67 -20.67 -13.99
N LEU A 72 21.24 -20.66 -15.19
CA LEU A 72 21.18 -19.50 -16.09
C LEU A 72 19.75 -19.15 -16.50
N LEU A 73 18.88 -20.15 -16.67
CA LEU A 73 17.52 -19.93 -17.12
C LEU A 73 16.69 -19.09 -16.11
N PRO A 74 16.47 -19.52 -14.86
CA PRO A 74 15.76 -18.70 -13.87
C PRO A 74 16.47 -17.37 -13.58
N LEU A 75 17.81 -17.33 -13.68
CA LEU A 75 18.58 -16.08 -13.53
C LEU A 75 18.24 -15.05 -14.62
N VAL A 76 18.26 -15.45 -15.90
CA VAL A 76 17.87 -14.59 -17.02
C VAL A 76 16.43 -14.12 -16.88
N ILE A 77 15.53 -15.00 -16.42
CA ILE A 77 14.12 -14.65 -16.20
C ILE A 77 13.96 -13.59 -15.10
N LEU A 78 14.72 -13.68 -14.00
CA LEU A 78 14.74 -12.61 -12.99
C LEU A 78 15.29 -11.29 -13.55
N PHE A 79 16.30 -11.33 -14.42
CA PHE A 79 16.79 -10.13 -15.11
C PHE A 79 15.73 -9.51 -16.04
N ILE A 80 14.99 -10.32 -16.80
CA ILE A 80 13.88 -9.84 -17.63
C ILE A 80 12.81 -9.18 -16.75
N GLY A 81 12.47 -9.81 -15.62
CA GLY A 81 11.47 -9.31 -14.68
C GLY A 81 12.00 -8.31 -13.65
N TYR A 82 13.14 -7.64 -13.89
CA TYR A 82 13.78 -6.79 -12.87
C TYR A 82 12.84 -5.70 -12.32
N LYS A 83 11.93 -5.15 -13.15
CA LYS A 83 10.94 -4.16 -12.71
C LYS A 83 10.00 -4.71 -11.62
N GLN A 84 9.63 -5.99 -11.70
CA GLN A 84 8.81 -6.66 -10.69
C GLN A 84 9.60 -6.85 -9.39
N ILE A 85 10.91 -7.09 -9.47
CA ILE A 85 11.78 -7.23 -8.29
C ILE A 85 11.98 -5.87 -7.63
N ALA A 86 12.26 -4.83 -8.42
CA ALA A 86 12.59 -3.49 -7.96
C ALA A 86 11.47 -2.80 -7.17
N VAL A 87 10.22 -3.21 -7.36
CA VAL A 87 9.06 -2.66 -6.62
C VAL A 87 8.77 -3.40 -5.31
N VAL A 88 9.31 -4.61 -5.13
CA VAL A 88 9.12 -5.41 -3.91
C VAL A 88 10.13 -5.03 -2.84
N PHE A 89 11.40 -4.86 -3.21
CA PHE A 89 12.48 -4.75 -2.24
C PHE A 89 13.11 -3.34 -2.24
N ALA A 90 13.18 -2.74 -1.05
CA ALA A 90 14.00 -1.57 -0.79
C ALA A 90 15.35 -1.97 -0.17
N TYR A 91 16.44 -1.30 -0.57
CA TYR A 91 17.81 -1.73 -0.28
C TYR A 91 18.58 -0.79 0.67
N ASN A 92 17.91 0.15 1.35
CA ASN A 92 18.59 1.17 2.14
C ASN A 92 18.80 0.71 3.59
N PHE A 93 19.92 0.03 3.86
CA PHE A 93 20.26 -0.56 5.17
C PHE A 93 20.52 0.43 6.31
N LYS A 94 20.76 1.72 6.01
CA LYS A 94 21.15 2.74 6.98
C LYS A 94 20.31 4.00 6.79
N ASN A 95 19.12 4.04 7.39
CA ASN A 95 18.37 5.27 7.55
C ASN A 95 18.01 5.44 9.01
N THR A 96 18.69 6.38 9.66
CA THR A 96 18.25 6.90 10.96
C THR A 96 17.22 7.97 10.65
N PHE A 97 15.99 7.79 11.13
CA PHE A 97 14.97 8.84 11.01
C PHE A 97 15.28 9.95 12.00
N ASN A 98 15.67 11.11 11.49
CA ASN A 98 16.06 12.26 12.32
C ASN A 98 15.03 13.37 12.22
N GLN A 99 14.98 14.24 13.22
CA GLN A 99 14.30 15.52 13.05
C GLN A 99 15.07 16.35 12.01
N VAL A 100 14.41 16.73 10.92
CA VAL A 100 15.03 17.56 9.89
C VAL A 100 14.77 19.01 10.26
N GLU A 101 15.81 19.69 10.73
CA GLU A 101 15.79 21.12 11.07
C GLU A 101 15.80 22.03 9.81
N ASN A 102 14.98 21.72 8.80
CA ASN A 102 14.97 22.49 7.56
C ASN A 102 13.58 23.02 7.22
N ASP A 103 13.43 24.34 7.24
CA ASP A 103 12.20 25.04 6.82
C ASP A 103 11.76 24.68 5.39
N LYS A 104 12.66 24.13 4.57
CA LYS A 104 12.41 23.73 3.18
C LYS A 104 11.97 22.27 3.01
N SER A 105 11.99 21.45 4.06
CA SER A 105 11.39 20.11 3.99
C SER A 105 9.89 20.17 4.29
N LEU A 106 9.18 19.19 3.74
CA LEU A 106 7.77 18.92 3.96
C LEU A 106 7.66 17.51 4.55
N ARG A 107 7.27 17.41 5.82
CA ARG A 107 7.02 16.13 6.49
C ARG A 107 5.58 15.68 6.30
N ILE A 108 5.40 14.48 5.75
CA ILE A 108 4.08 13.93 5.43
C ILE A 108 3.86 12.61 6.16
N ILE A 109 2.66 12.49 6.75
CA ILE A 109 2.12 11.23 7.26
C ILE A 109 1.06 10.71 6.29
N ASN A 110 1.08 9.41 6.02
CA ASN A 110 -0.05 8.67 5.45
C ASN A 110 -0.44 7.52 6.39
N TRP A 111 -1.71 7.47 6.79
CA TRP A 111 -2.17 6.42 7.70
C TRP A 111 -3.66 6.09 7.56
N ASN A 112 -3.98 4.82 7.27
CA ASN A 112 -5.33 4.30 7.47
C ASN A 112 -5.56 4.07 8.98
N VAL A 113 -6.48 4.82 9.58
CA VAL A 113 -6.75 4.79 11.03
C VAL A 113 -7.84 3.80 11.42
N GLN A 114 -8.32 2.98 10.48
CA GLN A 114 -9.28 1.90 10.72
C GLN A 114 -10.53 2.37 11.48
N SER A 115 -11.09 3.54 11.14
CA SER A 115 -12.23 4.13 11.86
C SER A 115 -11.98 4.34 13.37
N PHE A 116 -10.73 4.52 13.78
CA PHE A 116 -10.29 4.62 15.18
C PHE A 116 -10.65 3.38 16.01
N ASN A 117 -10.71 2.20 15.37
CA ASN A 117 -11.17 1.01 16.07
C ASN A 117 -10.10 0.38 16.98
N GLY A 118 -8.83 0.55 16.63
CA GLY A 118 -7.71 -0.13 17.27
C GLY A 118 -7.75 -1.65 17.10
N LEU A 119 -6.71 -2.32 17.59
CA LEU A 119 -6.55 -3.77 17.48
C LEU A 119 -7.23 -4.56 18.61
N THR A 120 -7.71 -3.86 19.64
CA THR A 120 -8.31 -4.47 20.82
C THR A 120 -9.81 -4.67 20.70
N THR A 121 -10.32 -5.76 21.29
CA THR A 121 -11.77 -5.98 21.46
C THR A 121 -12.33 -5.34 22.73
N ASN A 122 -11.45 -4.84 23.62
CA ASN A 122 -11.86 -4.20 24.86
C ASN A 122 -12.44 -2.81 24.59
N LYS A 123 -13.73 -2.64 24.93
CA LYS A 123 -14.49 -1.39 24.70
C LYS A 123 -13.91 -0.18 25.43
N LEU A 124 -13.26 -0.36 26.58
CA LEU A 124 -12.68 0.76 27.35
C LEU A 124 -11.42 1.29 26.68
N ILE A 125 -10.51 0.39 26.28
CA ILE A 125 -9.27 0.75 25.59
C ILE A 125 -9.61 1.37 24.22
N LYS A 126 -10.61 0.84 23.52
CA LYS A 126 -11.08 1.38 22.24
C LYS A 126 -11.49 2.86 22.30
N LYS A 127 -11.95 3.36 23.46
CA LYS A 127 -12.29 4.78 23.63
C LYS A 127 -11.05 5.69 23.70
N LEU A 128 -9.88 5.13 23.99
CA LEU A 128 -8.62 5.87 24.09
C LEU A 128 -7.91 5.98 22.74
N VAL A 129 -8.18 5.05 21.82
CA VAL A 129 -7.54 4.96 20.49
C VAL A 129 -7.52 6.30 19.71
N PRO A 130 -8.61 7.11 19.65
CA PRO A 130 -8.53 8.41 18.99
C PRO A 130 -7.46 9.35 19.58
N ASN A 131 -7.34 9.39 20.91
CA ASN A 131 -6.33 10.22 21.59
C ASN A 131 -4.93 9.67 21.37
N ASP A 132 -4.75 8.35 21.43
CA ASP A 132 -3.46 7.69 21.22
C ASP A 132 -2.95 7.89 19.79
N ILE A 133 -3.84 7.83 18.79
CA ILE A 133 -3.51 8.13 17.38
C ILE A 133 -2.96 9.56 17.25
N ILE A 134 -3.60 10.52 17.93
CA ILE A 134 -3.22 11.94 17.81
C ILE A 134 -1.93 12.22 18.55
N GLU A 135 -1.73 11.64 19.73
CA GLU A 135 -0.46 11.75 20.44
C GLU A 135 0.68 11.07 19.66
N SER A 136 0.44 9.97 18.95
CA SER A 136 1.43 9.39 18.03
C SER A 136 1.78 10.35 16.88
N ILE A 137 0.78 10.92 16.20
CA ILE A 137 0.98 11.89 15.12
C ILE A 137 1.71 13.16 15.61
N LYS A 138 1.38 13.63 16.82
CA LYS A 138 1.99 14.80 17.46
C LYS A 138 3.49 14.61 17.68
N LYS A 139 3.94 13.41 18.11
CA LYS A 139 5.37 13.09 18.29
C LYS A 139 6.18 13.18 17.00
N ILE A 140 5.55 12.91 15.85
CA ILE A 140 6.20 12.94 14.53
C ILE A 140 6.36 14.37 14.00
N GLU A 141 5.56 15.32 14.52
CA GLU A 141 5.58 16.74 14.16
C GLU A 141 5.36 17.03 12.67
N ALA A 142 4.57 16.19 11.98
CA ALA A 142 4.33 16.33 10.54
C ALA A 142 3.70 17.67 10.14
N ASP A 143 3.90 18.05 8.88
CA ASP A 143 3.32 19.25 8.29
C ASP A 143 1.96 18.99 7.64
N VAL A 144 1.83 17.83 7.00
CA VAL A 144 0.61 17.37 6.33
C VAL A 144 0.32 15.93 6.74
N VAL A 145 -0.95 15.63 7.04
CA VAL A 145 -1.38 14.29 7.47
C VAL A 145 -2.54 13.84 6.60
N CYS A 146 -2.35 12.74 5.89
CA CYS A 146 -3.35 12.08 5.05
C CYS A 146 -3.90 10.86 5.79
N LEU A 147 -5.20 10.87 6.13
CA LEU A 147 -5.84 9.74 6.83
C LEU A 147 -6.95 9.11 6.00
N GLN A 148 -6.97 7.77 5.98
CA GLN A 148 -8.02 6.95 5.38
C GLN A 148 -8.87 6.28 6.47
N GLU A 149 -10.09 5.86 6.12
CA GLU A 149 -11.10 5.37 7.07
C GLU A 149 -11.34 6.32 8.25
N PHE A 150 -11.18 7.63 8.03
CA PHE A 150 -11.42 8.61 9.05
C PHE A 150 -12.92 8.76 9.28
N ASN A 151 -13.34 8.93 10.53
CA ASN A 151 -14.73 9.24 10.85
C ASN A 151 -14.84 10.41 11.83
N ASN A 152 -15.96 11.11 11.76
CA ASN A 152 -16.28 12.24 12.63
C ASN A 152 -17.78 12.36 12.81
N SER A 153 -18.23 12.76 13.99
CA SER A 153 -19.63 13.08 14.29
C SER A 153 -19.73 14.36 15.11
N SER A 154 -20.95 14.87 15.30
CA SER A 154 -21.18 16.06 16.12
C SER A 154 -21.29 15.76 17.62
N THR A 155 -21.10 14.51 18.05
CA THR A 155 -21.07 14.16 19.48
C THR A 155 -19.70 14.47 20.08
N GLU A 156 -19.63 14.76 21.37
CA GLU A 156 -18.36 15.00 22.07
C GLU A 156 -17.40 13.82 21.92
N ALA A 157 -17.88 12.59 22.14
CA ALA A 157 -17.08 11.37 22.03
C ALA A 157 -16.68 10.99 20.59
N GLY A 158 -17.27 11.62 19.57
CA GLY A 158 -17.00 11.31 18.16
C GLY A 158 -16.51 12.51 17.35
N ASN A 159 -16.15 13.62 17.99
CA ASN A 159 -15.60 14.80 17.34
C ASN A 159 -14.09 14.65 17.12
N ASN A 160 -13.71 13.69 16.28
CA ASN A 160 -12.29 13.41 15.99
C ASN A 160 -11.60 14.60 15.32
N ILE A 161 -12.27 15.37 14.45
CA ILE A 161 -11.68 16.57 13.85
C ILE A 161 -11.26 17.58 14.92
N GLY A 162 -12.07 17.75 15.97
CA GLY A 162 -11.77 18.64 17.09
C GLY A 162 -10.45 18.33 17.78
N LEU A 163 -10.06 17.05 17.83
CA LEU A 163 -8.82 16.61 18.46
C LEU A 163 -7.57 16.99 17.63
N PHE A 164 -7.68 17.06 16.30
CA PHE A 164 -6.57 17.43 15.40
C PHE A 164 -6.42 18.94 15.21
N LYS A 165 -7.49 19.71 15.43
CA LYS A 165 -7.59 21.13 15.05
C LYS A 165 -6.52 22.03 15.70
N THR A 166 -6.03 21.66 16.88
CA THR A 166 -4.97 22.41 17.59
C THR A 166 -3.59 22.22 16.96
N LEU A 167 -3.33 21.05 16.36
CA LEU A 167 -2.09 20.72 15.67
C LEU A 167 -2.12 21.14 14.19
N PHE A 168 -3.30 21.02 13.57
CA PHE A 168 -3.52 21.29 12.15
C PHE A 168 -4.75 22.19 11.98
N PRO A 169 -4.56 23.51 11.84
CA PRO A 169 -5.68 24.45 11.73
C PRO A 169 -6.47 24.32 10.42
N TYR A 170 -5.90 23.70 9.37
CA TYR A 170 -6.52 23.55 8.07
C TYR A 170 -6.75 22.08 7.74
N TYR A 171 -7.90 21.76 7.13
CA TYR A 171 -8.19 20.41 6.66
C TYR A 171 -9.22 20.38 5.53
N TYR A 172 -9.22 19.29 4.77
CA TYR A 172 -10.27 18.96 3.81
C TYR A 172 -10.75 17.52 4.02
N PHE A 173 -12.07 17.35 4.23
CA PHE A 173 -12.68 16.06 4.54
C PHE A 173 -13.71 15.66 3.47
N SER A 174 -13.50 14.49 2.85
CA SER A 174 -14.31 13.93 1.76
C SER A 174 -15.79 13.68 2.12
N LYS A 175 -16.06 13.30 3.38
CA LYS A 175 -17.40 12.95 3.90
C LYS A 175 -18.17 11.98 2.99
N ASP A 176 -17.48 10.96 2.48
CA ASP A 176 -18.02 10.01 1.49
C ASP A 176 -19.27 9.26 1.94
N TYR A 177 -19.36 8.95 3.24
CA TYR A 177 -20.51 8.25 3.79
C TYR A 177 -21.13 9.05 4.93
N LYS A 178 -22.43 9.28 4.86
CA LYS A 178 -23.23 9.89 5.93
C LYS A 178 -24.11 8.84 6.61
N ARG A 179 -24.16 8.84 7.94
CA ARG A 179 -25.17 8.10 8.71
C ARG A 179 -26.08 9.10 9.43
N ASN A 180 -27.39 8.88 9.35
CA ASN A 180 -28.41 9.85 9.81
C ASN A 180 -28.38 10.14 11.31
N ALA A 181 -27.80 9.26 12.14
CA ALA A 181 -27.59 9.53 13.55
C ALA A 181 -26.39 10.49 13.76
N SER A 182 -26.64 11.63 14.42
CA SER A 182 -25.62 12.53 14.97
C SER A 182 -24.60 13.10 13.98
N ASN A 183 -25.02 13.35 12.73
CA ASN A 183 -24.14 13.89 11.68
C ASN A 183 -22.81 13.13 11.56
N TYR A 184 -22.89 11.79 11.63
CA TYR A 184 -21.73 10.94 11.45
C TYR A 184 -21.32 10.88 9.97
N PHE A 185 -20.06 11.18 9.71
CA PHE A 185 -19.43 11.10 8.40
C PHE A 185 -18.18 10.23 8.44
N SER A 186 -17.90 9.49 7.36
CA SER A 186 -16.63 8.81 7.16
C SER A 186 -16.07 8.99 5.75
N GLY A 187 -14.75 8.88 5.60
CA GLY A 187 -14.03 8.99 4.33
C GLY A 187 -12.55 9.35 4.55
N CYS A 188 -11.85 9.74 3.48
CA CYS A 188 -10.50 10.28 3.58
C CYS A 188 -10.48 11.74 4.05
N ILE A 189 -9.44 12.15 4.79
CA ILE A 189 -9.20 13.53 5.23
C ILE A 189 -7.72 13.91 5.04
N ILE A 190 -7.45 15.16 4.68
CA ILE A 190 -6.10 15.74 4.70
C ILE A 190 -6.07 16.89 5.71
N PHE A 191 -5.16 16.82 6.68
CA PHE A 191 -4.85 17.91 7.61
C PHE A 191 -3.56 18.61 7.19
N SER A 192 -3.47 19.93 7.42
CA SER A 192 -2.29 20.72 7.10
C SER A 192 -2.01 21.81 8.13
N LYS A 193 -0.73 22.05 8.39
CA LYS A 193 -0.25 23.25 9.09
C LYS A 193 -0.30 24.50 8.21
N PHE A 194 -0.30 24.33 6.89
CA PHE A 194 -0.34 25.42 5.91
C PHE A 194 -1.78 25.74 5.48
N PRO A 195 -2.10 27.02 5.18
CA PRO A 195 -3.37 27.39 4.58
C PRO A 195 -3.63 26.61 3.29
N ILE A 196 -4.84 26.05 3.17
CA ILE A 196 -5.31 25.39 1.96
C ILE A 196 -5.83 26.47 1.00
N ILE A 197 -5.21 26.59 -0.17
CA ILE A 197 -5.58 27.60 -1.19
C ILE A 197 -6.59 27.07 -2.22
N ASP A 198 -6.60 25.76 -2.45
CA ASP A 198 -7.62 25.05 -3.23
C ASP A 198 -7.79 23.62 -2.70
N SER A 199 -8.95 23.02 -2.94
CA SER A 199 -9.22 21.64 -2.57
C SER A 199 -10.27 21.04 -3.48
N GLY A 200 -10.23 19.73 -3.67
CA GLY A 200 -11.20 19.05 -4.50
C GLY A 200 -11.39 17.60 -4.16
N LYS A 201 -12.47 17.05 -4.71
CA LYS A 201 -12.94 15.69 -4.50
C LYS A 201 -13.35 15.06 -5.83
N ILE A 202 -12.89 13.85 -6.06
CA ILE A 202 -13.28 13.00 -7.20
C ILE A 202 -13.88 11.71 -6.63
N GLU A 203 -15.19 11.57 -6.78
CA GLU A 203 -15.93 10.43 -6.26
C GLU A 203 -15.71 9.18 -7.11
N TYR A 204 -15.45 8.06 -6.43
CA TYR A 204 -15.55 6.75 -7.08
C TYR A 204 -16.97 6.20 -6.95
N PRO A 205 -17.41 5.31 -7.85
CA PRO A 205 -18.75 4.72 -7.78
C PRO A 205 -19.05 3.97 -6.46
N LYS A 206 -18.02 3.39 -5.80
CA LYS A 206 -18.21 2.58 -4.58
C LYS A 206 -16.96 2.46 -3.71
N ALA A 207 -16.39 3.58 -3.27
CA ALA A 207 -15.33 3.63 -2.26
C ALA A 207 -15.21 5.04 -1.68
N GLU A 208 -14.27 5.24 -0.76
CA GLU A 208 -13.85 6.58 -0.35
C GLU A 208 -13.18 7.31 -1.51
N SER A 209 -13.40 8.61 -1.64
CA SER A 209 -13.01 9.40 -2.80
C SER A 209 -11.50 9.66 -2.88
N LEU A 210 -11.03 10.03 -4.06
CA LEU A 210 -9.78 10.77 -4.20
C LEU A 210 -10.04 12.21 -3.80
N ILE A 211 -9.26 12.74 -2.86
CA ILE A 211 -9.29 14.17 -2.51
C ILE A 211 -7.92 14.78 -2.66
N PHE A 212 -7.87 16.09 -2.86
CA PHE A 212 -6.62 16.85 -2.84
C PHE A 212 -6.76 18.16 -2.09
N ILE A 213 -5.62 18.66 -1.63
CA ILE A 213 -5.44 20.04 -1.20
C ILE A 213 -4.24 20.63 -1.95
N ASP A 214 -4.34 21.93 -2.23
CA ASP A 214 -3.23 22.75 -2.68
C ASP A 214 -2.81 23.63 -1.51
N VAL A 215 -1.51 23.64 -1.23
CA VAL A 215 -0.92 24.44 -0.14
C VAL A 215 0.25 25.25 -0.66
N LEU A 216 0.40 26.46 -0.12
CA LEU A 216 1.55 27.31 -0.39
C LEU A 216 2.69 26.96 0.58
N LYS A 217 3.85 26.56 0.06
CA LYS A 217 5.07 26.32 0.85
C LYS A 217 6.20 27.18 0.30
N GLY A 218 6.52 28.26 1.02
CA GLY A 218 7.39 29.29 0.48
C GLY A 218 6.68 30.07 -0.63
N GLU A 219 7.24 30.07 -1.84
CA GLU A 219 6.68 30.76 -3.00
C GLU A 219 6.00 29.80 -4.01
N ASP A 220 6.05 28.48 -3.78
CA ASP A 220 5.51 27.48 -4.71
C ASP A 220 4.28 26.76 -4.13
N THR A 221 3.42 26.28 -5.03
CA THR A 221 2.20 25.53 -4.71
C THR A 221 2.47 24.04 -4.82
N ILE A 222 2.10 23.28 -3.79
CA ILE A 222 2.20 21.82 -3.77
C ILE A 222 0.79 21.24 -3.71
N ARG A 223 0.52 20.24 -4.57
CA ARG A 223 -0.72 19.47 -4.53
C ARG A 223 -0.50 18.15 -3.81
N ILE A 224 -1.24 17.92 -2.72
CA ILE A 224 -1.25 16.66 -1.99
C ILE A 224 -2.57 15.94 -2.22
N TYR A 225 -2.52 14.74 -2.75
CA TYR A 225 -3.65 13.84 -2.88
C TYR A 225 -3.68 12.80 -1.76
N THR A 226 -4.89 12.41 -1.34
CA THR A 226 -5.09 11.15 -0.63
C THR A 226 -6.26 10.37 -1.19
N THR A 227 -6.18 9.04 -1.12
CA THR A 227 -7.22 8.12 -1.60
C THR A 227 -7.24 6.84 -0.78
N HIS A 228 -8.40 6.17 -0.77
CA HIS A 228 -8.55 4.83 -0.22
C HIS A 228 -9.35 3.96 -1.20
N LEU A 229 -8.66 3.01 -1.84
CA LEU A 229 -9.22 2.23 -2.94
C LEU A 229 -10.03 1.03 -2.44
N GLN A 230 -10.76 0.37 -3.34
CA GLN A 230 -11.65 -0.73 -3.00
C GLN A 230 -10.90 -1.89 -2.31
N SER A 231 -11.17 -2.07 -1.01
CA SER A 231 -10.76 -3.26 -0.26
C SER A 231 -11.53 -4.51 -0.68
N PHE A 232 -11.08 -5.68 -0.22
CA PHE A 232 -11.81 -6.94 -0.44
C PHE A 232 -13.10 -7.06 0.40
N LYS A 233 -13.32 -6.15 1.37
CA LYS A 233 -14.46 -6.20 2.31
C LYS A 233 -14.59 -7.56 2.98
N PHE A 234 -13.44 -8.11 3.39
CA PHE A 234 -13.38 -9.31 4.20
C PHE A 234 -14.06 -9.04 5.55
N LYS A 235 -14.92 -9.96 5.94
CA LYS A 235 -15.58 -10.03 7.25
C LYS A 235 -14.88 -11.12 8.05
N LYS A 236 -15.20 -11.24 9.34
CA LYS A 236 -14.66 -12.27 10.23
C LYS A 236 -14.60 -13.66 9.59
N ASN A 237 -15.70 -14.14 9.03
CA ASN A 237 -15.75 -15.45 8.37
C ASN A 237 -14.79 -15.58 7.16
N ASP A 238 -14.45 -14.49 6.46
CA ASP A 238 -13.45 -14.55 5.38
C ASP A 238 -12.03 -14.61 5.93
N TYR A 239 -11.76 -13.95 7.06
CA TYR A 239 -10.49 -14.10 7.78
C TYR A 239 -10.34 -15.54 8.32
N ASP A 240 -11.40 -16.09 8.92
CA ASP A 240 -11.42 -17.49 9.34
C ASP A 240 -11.14 -18.41 8.13
N ASN A 241 -11.77 -18.17 6.97
CA ASN A 241 -11.46 -18.91 5.74
C ASN A 241 -9.99 -18.76 5.29
N ILE A 242 -9.38 -17.59 5.45
CA ILE A 242 -7.96 -17.38 5.12
C ILE A 242 -7.07 -18.20 6.05
N ASP A 243 -7.38 -18.25 7.34
CA ASP A 243 -6.60 -19.01 8.31
C ASP A 243 -6.74 -20.52 8.06
N LYS A 244 -7.95 -21.03 7.75
CA LYS A 244 -8.15 -22.41 7.28
C LYS A 244 -7.29 -22.79 6.07
N ILE A 245 -7.08 -21.86 5.14
CA ILE A 245 -6.22 -22.07 3.96
C ILE A 245 -4.76 -22.15 4.37
N LYS A 246 -4.31 -21.26 5.27
CA LYS A 246 -2.92 -21.26 5.76
C LYS A 246 -2.60 -22.53 6.55
N ASP A 247 -3.54 -22.98 7.36
CA ASP A 247 -3.40 -24.14 8.24
C ASP A 247 -3.68 -25.47 7.53
N GLN A 248 -3.97 -25.42 6.21
CA GLN A 248 -4.20 -26.58 5.34
C GLN A 248 -5.31 -27.53 5.84
N GLU A 249 -6.39 -26.96 6.40
CA GLU A 249 -7.54 -27.74 6.88
C GLU A 249 -8.27 -28.46 5.73
N GLU A 250 -9.05 -29.51 6.04
CA GLU A 250 -9.81 -30.30 5.06
C GLU A 250 -10.74 -29.43 4.17
N ASP A 251 -11.27 -28.34 4.73
CA ASP A 251 -12.16 -27.41 4.03
C ASP A 251 -11.44 -26.30 3.23
N ALA A 252 -10.11 -26.31 3.12
CA ALA A 252 -9.31 -25.25 2.50
C ALA A 252 -9.72 -24.94 1.04
N LEU A 253 -10.19 -25.94 0.28
CA LEU A 253 -10.68 -25.74 -1.09
C LEU A 253 -11.96 -24.89 -1.14
N ASN A 254 -12.90 -25.13 -0.22
CA ASN A 254 -14.15 -24.36 -0.14
C ASN A 254 -13.89 -22.96 0.40
N ALA A 255 -13.04 -22.85 1.42
CA ALA A 255 -12.56 -21.58 1.96
C ALA A 255 -11.92 -20.72 0.86
N SER A 256 -11.04 -21.32 0.04
CA SER A 256 -10.41 -20.66 -1.11
C SER A 256 -11.45 -20.08 -2.07
N LYS A 257 -12.42 -20.88 -2.53
CA LYS A 257 -13.47 -20.43 -3.47
C LYS A 257 -14.23 -19.20 -2.95
N ASN A 258 -14.51 -19.14 -1.65
CA ASN A 258 -15.20 -18.00 -1.02
C ASN A 258 -14.34 -16.73 -1.06
N VAL A 259 -13.06 -16.85 -0.73
CA VAL A 259 -12.10 -15.74 -0.80
C VAL A 259 -11.97 -15.23 -2.25
N PHE A 260 -11.76 -16.13 -3.22
CA PHE A 260 -11.68 -15.80 -4.65
C PHE A 260 -12.92 -15.03 -5.16
N LYS A 261 -14.12 -15.44 -4.73
CA LYS A 261 -15.39 -14.81 -5.13
C LYS A 261 -15.49 -13.34 -4.72
N LYS A 262 -14.86 -12.93 -3.61
CA LYS A 262 -14.80 -11.54 -3.17
C LYS A 262 -13.70 -10.73 -3.84
N MET A 263 -12.56 -11.36 -4.11
CA MET A 263 -11.41 -10.69 -4.71
C MET A 263 -11.67 -10.26 -6.16
N LYS A 264 -12.30 -11.10 -6.97
CA LYS A 264 -12.61 -10.79 -8.38
C LYS A 264 -13.28 -9.43 -8.61
N PRO A 265 -14.45 -9.12 -7.99
CA PRO A 265 -15.08 -7.82 -8.19
C PRO A 265 -14.29 -6.65 -7.56
N ALA A 266 -13.47 -6.90 -6.54
CA ALA A 266 -12.62 -5.87 -5.96
C ALA A 266 -11.49 -5.48 -6.92
N PHE A 267 -10.79 -6.46 -7.51
CA PHE A 267 -9.75 -6.21 -8.52
C PHE A 267 -10.27 -5.39 -9.70
N LYS A 268 -11.44 -5.74 -10.24
CA LYS A 268 -12.05 -4.98 -11.35
C LYS A 268 -12.33 -3.52 -10.99
N ARG A 269 -12.84 -3.27 -9.77
CA ARG A 269 -13.12 -1.91 -9.29
C ARG A 269 -11.85 -1.13 -9.04
N ARG A 270 -10.83 -1.74 -8.44
CA ARG A 270 -9.53 -1.10 -8.22
C ARG A 270 -8.85 -0.68 -9.52
N GLY A 271 -8.96 -1.48 -10.58
CA GLY A 271 -8.48 -1.07 -11.92
C GLY A 271 -9.07 0.26 -12.39
N ILE A 272 -10.40 0.36 -12.37
CA ILE A 272 -11.11 1.61 -12.74
C ILE A 272 -10.68 2.79 -11.85
N GLN A 273 -10.53 2.56 -10.55
CA GLN A 273 -10.11 3.61 -9.62
C GLN A 273 -8.67 4.04 -9.87
N ALA A 274 -7.76 3.11 -10.15
CA ALA A 274 -6.38 3.40 -10.48
C ALA A 274 -6.27 4.28 -11.72
N ASP A 275 -7.07 3.98 -12.75
CA ASP A 275 -7.14 4.79 -13.98
C ASP A 275 -7.64 6.22 -13.67
N ILE A 276 -8.65 6.37 -12.79
CA ILE A 276 -9.14 7.69 -12.35
C ILE A 276 -8.05 8.49 -11.63
N VAL A 277 -7.31 7.85 -10.70
CA VAL A 277 -6.21 8.51 -9.98
C VAL A 277 -5.10 8.92 -10.93
N GLN A 278 -4.72 8.05 -11.87
CA GLN A 278 -3.69 8.37 -12.87
C GLN A 278 -4.09 9.58 -13.72
N VAL A 279 -5.34 9.64 -14.18
CA VAL A 279 -5.84 10.75 -14.99
C VAL A 279 -5.90 12.05 -14.17
N ALA A 280 -6.35 11.98 -12.92
CA ALA A 280 -6.42 13.15 -12.06
C ALA A 280 -5.04 13.73 -11.72
N THR A 281 -4.08 12.86 -11.41
CA THR A 281 -2.73 13.26 -10.95
C THR A 281 -1.80 13.65 -12.11
N SER A 282 -2.04 13.17 -13.33
CA SER A 282 -1.29 13.58 -14.53
C SER A 282 -1.69 14.96 -15.06
N LYS A 283 -2.90 15.44 -14.70
CA LYS A 283 -3.41 16.77 -15.07
C LYS A 283 -3.02 17.86 -14.07
N SER A 284 -2.36 17.52 -12.97
CA SER A 284 -1.94 18.49 -11.96
C SER A 284 -0.90 19.45 -12.56
N PRO A 285 -1.09 20.78 -12.47
CA PRO A 285 -0.08 21.74 -12.91
C PRO A 285 1.04 21.95 -11.87
N TYR A 286 0.90 21.37 -10.68
CA TYR A 286 1.79 21.60 -9.53
C TYR A 286 2.62 20.36 -9.20
N PRO A 287 3.79 20.52 -8.56
CA PRO A 287 4.48 19.44 -7.85
C PRO A 287 3.49 18.64 -6.99
N THR A 288 3.42 17.33 -7.25
CA THR A 288 2.35 16.47 -6.78
C THR A 288 2.87 15.35 -5.89
N ILE A 289 2.12 15.08 -4.81
CA ILE A 289 2.36 13.97 -3.89
C ILE A 289 1.07 13.16 -3.78
N VAL A 290 1.14 11.85 -4.00
CA VAL A 290 -0.01 10.94 -3.86
C VAL A 290 0.19 10.03 -2.66
N CYS A 291 -0.65 10.21 -1.65
CA CYS A 291 -0.71 9.36 -0.47
C CYS A 291 -1.92 8.42 -0.54
N GLY A 292 -1.88 7.27 0.12
CA GLY A 292 -3.10 6.52 0.38
C GLY A 292 -2.93 5.04 0.62
N ASP A 293 -4.04 4.42 1.00
CA ASP A 293 -4.22 2.97 1.02
C ASP A 293 -4.78 2.53 -0.34
N PHE A 294 -3.94 1.91 -1.15
CA PHE A 294 -4.33 1.43 -2.47
C PHE A 294 -5.01 0.06 -2.42
N ASN A 295 -5.02 -0.59 -1.25
CA ASN A 295 -5.53 -1.94 -1.05
C ASN A 295 -4.90 -2.99 -1.99
N ASP A 296 -3.74 -2.69 -2.57
CA ASP A 296 -3.09 -3.51 -3.59
C ASP A 296 -1.56 -3.47 -3.48
N VAL A 297 -0.93 -4.58 -3.86
CA VAL A 297 0.51 -4.81 -3.65
C VAL A 297 1.39 -4.13 -4.70
N PRO A 298 2.71 -3.98 -4.49
CA PRO A 298 3.58 -3.25 -5.41
C PRO A 298 3.68 -3.87 -6.81
N ASN A 299 3.40 -5.16 -6.97
CA ASN A 299 3.38 -5.84 -8.27
C ASN A 299 2.02 -5.77 -8.99
N SER A 300 1.06 -5.00 -8.45
CA SER A 300 -0.29 -4.91 -9.02
C SER A 300 -0.40 -3.86 -10.13
N TYR A 301 -1.37 -4.05 -11.03
CA TYR A 301 -1.75 -3.03 -12.01
C TYR A 301 -2.06 -1.69 -11.34
N THR A 302 -2.78 -1.72 -10.22
CA THR A 302 -3.14 -0.55 -9.40
C THR A 302 -1.90 0.28 -9.05
N TYR A 303 -0.87 -0.36 -8.49
CA TYR A 303 0.37 0.31 -8.11
C TYR A 303 1.10 0.90 -9.32
N PHE A 304 1.31 0.10 -10.38
CA PHE A 304 2.04 0.58 -11.56
C PHE A 304 1.32 1.74 -12.27
N THR A 305 -0.01 1.69 -12.34
CA THR A 305 -0.84 2.73 -12.97
C THR A 305 -0.78 4.04 -12.18
N ILE A 306 -0.96 3.98 -10.85
CA ILE A 306 -0.98 5.19 -10.02
C ILE A 306 0.42 5.77 -9.84
N ARG A 307 1.42 4.91 -9.64
CA ARG A 307 2.82 5.34 -9.54
C ARG A 307 3.26 6.01 -10.82
N GLY A 308 3.07 5.38 -11.98
CA GLY A 308 3.64 5.84 -13.24
C GLY A 308 5.13 6.20 -13.07
N GLU A 309 5.46 7.45 -13.40
CA GLU A 309 6.81 8.02 -13.30
C GLU A 309 7.15 8.60 -11.90
N LYS A 310 6.21 8.58 -10.96
CA LYS A 310 6.43 9.04 -9.59
C LYS A 310 7.40 8.12 -8.85
N GLN A 311 7.99 8.66 -7.80
CA GLN A 311 8.85 7.93 -6.90
C GLN A 311 8.00 7.18 -5.87
N ASP A 312 8.57 6.15 -5.26
CA ASP A 312 7.99 5.48 -4.09
C ASP A 312 8.92 5.75 -2.91
N ALA A 313 8.42 6.49 -1.92
CA ALA A 313 9.24 6.93 -0.79
C ALA A 313 9.86 5.75 -0.01
N PHE A 314 9.12 4.64 0.13
CA PHE A 314 9.64 3.42 0.73
C PHE A 314 10.77 2.82 -0.11
N LEU A 315 10.64 2.76 -1.44
CA LEU A 315 11.75 2.23 -2.27
C LEU A 315 12.98 3.14 -2.26
N LYS A 316 12.78 4.46 -2.09
CA LYS A 316 13.88 5.43 -2.03
C LYS A 316 14.65 5.39 -0.72
N LYS A 317 13.98 5.20 0.42
CA LYS A 317 14.59 5.35 1.76
C LYS A 317 14.18 4.27 2.77
N GLY A 318 13.43 3.25 2.38
CA GLY A 318 13.10 2.11 3.22
C GLY A 318 14.04 0.93 3.05
N PHE A 319 13.74 -0.14 3.77
CA PHE A 319 14.44 -1.42 3.74
C PHE A 319 13.48 -2.61 3.74
N GLY A 320 13.82 -3.67 3.02
CA GLY A 320 13.04 -4.92 2.99
C GLY A 320 11.81 -4.83 2.10
N ILE A 321 10.71 -5.47 2.52
CA ILE A 321 9.45 -5.56 1.75
C ILE A 321 8.38 -4.53 2.14
N GLY A 322 8.58 -3.83 3.27
CA GLY A 322 7.76 -2.69 3.67
C GLY A 322 6.31 -3.02 4.03
N ARG A 323 6.08 -4.13 4.76
CA ARG A 323 4.74 -4.53 5.19
C ARG A 323 4.02 -3.34 5.85
N SER A 324 2.90 -2.92 5.28
CA SER A 324 2.09 -1.82 5.83
C SER A 324 0.77 -2.32 6.42
N PHE A 325 0.29 -3.50 6.03
CA PHE A 325 -0.94 -4.10 6.57
C PHE A 325 -0.63 -5.39 7.35
N ILE A 326 -1.05 -5.41 8.62
CA ILE A 326 -0.56 -6.42 9.58
C ILE A 326 -1.50 -7.63 9.78
N SER A 327 -2.71 -7.62 9.25
CA SER A 327 -3.70 -8.66 9.59
C SER A 327 -3.53 -9.98 8.81
N ILE A 328 -3.13 -9.95 7.54
CA ILE A 328 -3.26 -11.14 6.66
C ILE A 328 -1.93 -11.82 6.38
N ALA A 329 -0.95 -11.11 5.84
CA ALA A 329 0.32 -11.70 5.41
C ALA A 329 1.48 -10.71 5.58
N PRO A 330 2.71 -11.20 5.78
CA PRO A 330 3.89 -10.35 5.98
C PRO A 330 4.32 -9.60 4.73
N THR A 331 3.79 -9.95 3.55
CA THR A 331 4.16 -9.37 2.25
C THR A 331 3.25 -8.22 1.81
N LEU A 332 2.22 -7.88 2.60
CA LEU A 332 1.23 -6.87 2.22
C LEU A 332 1.73 -5.46 2.54
N ARG A 333 2.34 -4.85 1.54
CA ARG A 333 2.53 -3.40 1.43
C ARG A 333 1.44 -2.85 0.52
N ILE A 334 0.49 -2.11 1.08
CA ILE A 334 -0.67 -1.58 0.37
C ILE A 334 -0.87 -0.07 0.58
N ASP A 335 -0.07 0.53 1.46
CA ASP A 335 -0.05 1.96 1.74
C ASP A 335 1.18 2.58 1.07
N TYR A 336 1.00 3.78 0.50
CA TYR A 336 2.04 4.42 -0.30
C TYR A 336 2.10 5.93 -0.10
N ILE A 337 3.32 6.47 -0.22
CA ILE A 337 3.57 7.90 -0.42
C ILE A 337 4.40 8.03 -1.70
N LEU A 338 3.79 8.60 -2.74
CA LEU A 338 4.32 8.66 -4.10
C LEU A 338 4.51 10.12 -4.56
N PRO A 339 5.63 10.76 -4.19
CA PRO A 339 5.96 12.08 -4.70
C PRO A 339 6.43 12.01 -6.15
N ASP A 340 6.10 13.00 -6.96
CA ASP A 340 6.65 13.10 -8.31
C ASP A 340 8.14 13.50 -8.32
N ASN A 341 8.73 13.59 -9.51
CA ASN A 341 10.16 13.83 -9.66
C ASN A 341 10.61 15.27 -9.35
N SER A 342 9.68 16.18 -9.06
CA SER A 342 9.97 17.52 -8.55
C SER A 342 10.48 17.46 -7.10
N PHE A 343 10.29 16.34 -6.41
CA PHE A 343 10.76 16.14 -5.04
C PHE A 343 12.03 15.28 -4.97
N GLU A 344 12.83 15.57 -3.95
CA GLU A 344 13.82 14.67 -3.38
C GLU A 344 13.22 14.03 -2.12
N VAL A 345 13.21 12.69 -2.07
CA VAL A 345 12.86 11.95 -0.84
C VAL A 345 14.08 11.96 0.08
N LEU A 346 14.00 12.65 1.20
CA LEU A 346 15.11 12.78 2.16
C LEU A 346 15.21 11.55 3.06
N GLN A 347 14.08 11.17 3.65
CA GLN A 347 13.95 10.01 4.54
C GLN A 347 12.54 9.43 4.52
N PHE A 348 12.43 8.20 5.01
CA PHE A 348 11.19 7.46 5.12
C PHE A 348 11.24 6.59 6.37
N ASP A 349 10.11 6.46 7.07
CA ASP A 349 9.95 5.56 8.20
C ASP A 349 8.55 4.93 8.23
N MET A 350 8.45 3.80 8.93
CA MET A 350 7.21 3.08 9.20
C MET A 350 7.04 2.93 10.71
N VAL A 351 6.06 3.62 11.27
CA VAL A 351 5.84 3.70 12.73
C VAL A 351 4.66 2.80 13.10
N ASP A 352 4.94 1.69 13.77
CA ASP A 352 3.93 0.77 14.28
C ASP A 352 3.75 0.95 15.79
N GLU A 353 2.63 1.57 16.16
CA GLU A 353 2.23 1.82 17.57
C GLU A 353 1.11 0.87 18.02
N GLY A 354 0.70 -0.10 17.18
CA GLY A 354 -0.39 -1.03 17.49
C GLY A 354 -1.79 -0.39 17.58
N LEU A 355 -1.96 0.79 16.98
CA LEU A 355 -3.20 1.59 17.04
C LEU A 355 -4.12 1.40 15.83
N SER A 356 -3.63 0.75 14.78
CA SER A 356 -4.36 0.40 13.56
C SER A 356 -3.80 -0.92 13.01
N ASP A 357 -4.57 -1.60 12.16
CA ASP A 357 -4.07 -2.72 11.35
C ASP A 357 -3.20 -2.27 10.17
N HIS A 358 -3.08 -0.96 9.98
CA HIS A 358 -2.11 -0.34 9.08
C HIS A 358 -1.00 0.36 9.85
N ILE A 359 0.22 0.28 9.33
CA ILE A 359 1.40 0.96 9.86
C ILE A 359 1.44 2.39 9.31
N MET A 360 1.73 3.36 10.17
CA MET A 360 1.85 4.76 9.79
C MET A 360 3.10 4.97 8.91
N LEU A 361 2.94 5.55 7.72
CA LEU A 361 4.06 5.90 6.86
C LEU A 361 4.43 7.36 7.06
N VAL A 362 5.73 7.63 7.21
CA VAL A 362 6.28 8.99 7.40
C VAL A 362 7.36 9.24 6.37
N THR A 363 7.36 10.40 5.73
CA THR A 363 8.46 10.80 4.84
C THR A 363 8.73 12.29 4.90
N ASP A 364 9.99 12.66 4.72
CA ASP A 364 10.39 14.04 4.50
C ASP A 364 10.78 14.24 3.06
N LEU A 365 10.17 15.26 2.46
CA LEU A 365 10.34 15.61 1.06
C LEU A 365 10.92 17.00 0.96
N LYS A 366 11.81 17.20 -0.01
CA LYS A 366 12.32 18.52 -0.37
C LYS A 366 11.94 18.81 -1.80
N LEU A 367 11.28 19.93 -2.03
CA LEU A 367 11.03 20.41 -3.39
C LEU A 367 12.39 20.79 -4.00
N LYS A 368 12.69 20.27 -5.19
CA LYS A 368 13.91 20.63 -5.92
C LYS A 368 13.73 22.05 -6.43
N ASN A 369 14.72 22.90 -6.18
CA ASN A 369 14.79 24.19 -6.86
C ASN A 369 15.04 23.89 -8.34
N ASN A 370 14.14 24.35 -9.20
CA ASN A 370 14.41 24.40 -10.65
C ASN A 370 15.45 25.47 -10.96
#